data_AF-A0AAV3Q1C2-F1
#
_entry.id   AF-A0AAV3Q1C2-F1
#
_cell.length_a   1.000
_cell.length_b   1.000
_cell.length_c   1.000
_cell.angle_alpha   90.00
_cell.angle_beta   90.00
_cell.angle_gamma   90.00
#
_symmetry.space_group_name_H-M   'P 1'
#
loop_
_entity.id
_entity.type
_entity.pdbx_description
1 polymer ?
#
loop_
_entity_poly.entity_id
_entity_poly.type
_entity_poly.pdbx_seq_one_letter_code
_entity_poly.pdbx_strand_id
1 'polypeptide(L)'
;MEICTRLGIEHRFAHVCYPQYNGQVEVMNRTIFVGIKKNLLKTGCQWYKELDRVLWSYRTTPSNSTGETPFSLVYGSEVVLPIEVCLPNITQIGYEENKNDDRLGEKRDQVDELRDRALIRIQEHKQEMSRFYNRRVKNRQFKEGDLVLRVLQASQPNNRNKLNPKWEGPYRINRVIGPGTYKLEELSGISLDHTWHGVYLKKYFV
;
A
#
# COMPACT_ATOMS: atom_id res chain seq x y z
N MET A 1 -20.58 -13.87 -10.06
CA MET A 1 -20.91 -14.31 -8.69
C MET A 1 -21.20 -15.81 -8.59
N GLU A 2 -21.55 -16.47 -9.70
CA GLU A 2 -21.81 -17.93 -9.77
C GLU A 2 -20.59 -18.79 -9.40
N ILE A 3 -19.38 -18.38 -9.79
CA ILE A 3 -18.15 -19.11 -9.43
C ILE A 3 -17.86 -19.00 -7.92
N CYS A 4 -18.00 -17.81 -7.33
CA CYS A 4 -17.75 -17.58 -5.90
C CYS A 4 -18.72 -18.38 -5.03
N THR A 5 -20.00 -18.38 -5.37
CA THR A 5 -21.04 -19.15 -4.65
C THR A 5 -20.80 -20.65 -4.78
N ARG A 6 -20.42 -21.14 -5.96
CA ARG A 6 -20.08 -22.56 -6.17
C ARG A 6 -18.87 -23.03 -5.35
N LEU A 7 -17.89 -22.15 -5.13
CA LEU A 7 -16.68 -22.46 -4.37
C LEU A 7 -16.79 -22.11 -2.87
N GLY A 8 -17.95 -21.63 -2.40
CA GLY A 8 -18.13 -21.20 -1.00
C GLY A 8 -17.31 -19.96 -0.62
N ILE A 9 -16.93 -19.12 -1.61
CA ILE A 9 -16.12 -17.93 -1.40
C ILE A 9 -17.02 -16.72 -1.16
N GLU A 10 -16.86 -16.08 0.00
CA GLU A 10 -17.50 -14.80 0.30
C GLU A 10 -16.79 -13.67 -0.46
N HIS A 11 -17.48 -13.03 -1.40
CA HIS A 11 -16.93 -11.91 -2.16
C HIS A 11 -17.26 -10.57 -1.48
N ARG A 12 -16.25 -9.88 -0.98
CA ARG A 12 -16.38 -8.57 -0.34
C ARG A 12 -15.89 -7.45 -1.26
N PHE A 13 -16.77 -6.49 -1.55
CA PHE A 13 -16.42 -5.33 -2.36
C PHE A 13 -15.80 -4.23 -1.51
N ALA A 14 -14.78 -3.57 -2.05
CA ALA A 14 -14.28 -2.32 -1.48
C ALA A 14 -15.27 -1.17 -1.75
N HIS A 15 -15.32 -0.18 -0.86
CA HIS A 15 -16.11 1.03 -1.10
C HIS A 15 -15.59 1.79 -2.33
N VAL A 16 -16.53 2.29 -3.14
CA VAL A 16 -16.23 3.18 -4.26
C VAL A 16 -15.44 4.40 -3.73
N CYS A 17 -14.32 4.72 -4.38
CA CYS A 17 -13.43 5.83 -4.02
C CYS A 17 -12.65 5.70 -2.69
N TYR A 18 -12.50 4.50 -2.12
CA TYR A 18 -11.64 4.26 -0.95
C TYR A 18 -10.48 3.28 -1.27
N PRO A 19 -9.48 3.71 -2.07
CA PRO A 19 -8.39 2.85 -2.54
C PRO A 19 -7.54 2.29 -1.39
N GLN A 20 -7.51 2.95 -0.22
CA GLN A 20 -6.79 2.45 0.95
C GLN A 20 -7.26 1.07 1.41
N TYR A 21 -8.53 0.69 1.14
CA TYR A 21 -9.05 -0.63 1.48
C TYR A 21 -8.28 -1.77 0.78
N ASN A 22 -7.86 -1.53 -0.47
CA ASN A 22 -7.06 -2.46 -1.26
C ASN A 22 -5.55 -2.12 -1.24
N GLY A 23 -5.13 -1.29 -0.28
CA GLY A 23 -3.78 -0.72 -0.26
C GLY A 23 -2.66 -1.77 -0.22
N GLN A 24 -2.89 -2.94 0.40
CA GLN A 24 -1.91 -4.04 0.39
C GLN A 24 -1.66 -4.57 -1.02
N VAL A 25 -2.72 -4.79 -1.79
CA VAL A 25 -2.64 -5.24 -3.19
C VAL A 25 -2.00 -4.15 -4.05
N GLU A 26 -2.32 -2.87 -3.81
CA GLU A 26 -1.68 -1.76 -4.54
C GLU A 26 -0.17 -1.68 -4.30
N VAL A 27 0.28 -1.89 -3.05
CA VAL A 27 1.71 -1.94 -2.70
C VAL A 27 2.39 -3.13 -3.36
N MET A 28 1.78 -4.31 -3.31
CA MET A 28 2.30 -5.51 -3.99
C MET A 28 2.42 -5.28 -5.50
N ASN A 29 1.37 -4.78 -6.14
CA ASN A 29 1.36 -4.49 -7.57
C ASN A 29 2.46 -3.49 -7.94
N ARG A 30 2.67 -2.45 -7.13
CA ARG A 30 3.77 -1.50 -7.34
C ARG A 30 5.13 -2.19 -7.32
N THR A 31 5.39 -3.08 -6.37
CA THR A 31 6.65 -3.83 -6.28
C THR A 31 6.86 -4.71 -7.53
N ILE A 32 5.83 -5.42 -7.97
CA ILE A 32 5.87 -6.24 -9.19
C ILE A 32 6.18 -5.36 -10.42
N PHE A 33 5.48 -4.24 -10.58
CA PHE A 33 5.73 -3.31 -11.69
C PHE A 33 7.15 -2.74 -11.68
N VAL A 34 7.69 -2.40 -10.50
CA VAL A 34 9.07 -1.92 -10.37
C VAL A 34 10.06 -3.00 -10.80
N GLY A 35 9.85 -4.26 -10.39
CA GLY A 35 10.68 -5.39 -10.82
C GLY A 35 10.68 -5.58 -12.34
N ILE A 36 9.49 -5.62 -12.94
CA ILE A 36 9.32 -5.75 -14.39
C ILE A 36 9.99 -4.58 -15.13
N LYS A 37 9.78 -3.35 -14.66
CA LYS A 37 10.33 -2.14 -15.29
C LYS A 37 11.86 -2.14 -15.33
N LYS A 38 12.53 -2.70 -14.31
CA LYS A 38 14.00 -2.79 -14.27
C LYS A 38 14.56 -3.69 -15.37
N ASN A 39 13.84 -4.74 -15.76
CA ASN A 39 14.28 -5.68 -16.79
C ASN A 39 13.72 -5.37 -18.18
N LEU A 40 12.82 -4.39 -18.30
CA LEU A 40 12.18 -4.03 -19.57
C LEU A 40 13.17 -3.61 -20.67
N LEU A 41 14.30 -3.01 -20.29
CA LEU A 41 15.38 -2.64 -21.24
C LEU A 41 16.04 -3.87 -21.88
N LYS A 42 16.02 -5.03 -21.21
CA LYS A 42 16.63 -6.29 -21.68
C LYS A 42 15.66 -7.14 -22.49
N THR A 43 14.38 -7.18 -22.10
CA THR A 43 13.34 -8.02 -22.74
C THR A 43 12.46 -7.28 -23.75
N GLY A 44 12.62 -5.97 -23.90
CA GLY A 44 11.71 -5.14 -24.70
C GLY A 44 10.29 -5.12 -24.12
N CYS A 45 9.27 -4.97 -24.99
CA CYS A 45 7.85 -4.94 -24.59
C CYS A 45 7.28 -6.31 -24.11
N GLN A 46 8.10 -7.36 -24.01
CA GLN A 46 7.67 -8.71 -23.61
C GLN A 46 7.68 -8.89 -22.09
N TRP A 47 6.99 -8.00 -21.37
CA TRP A 47 6.98 -7.97 -19.91
C TRP A 47 6.51 -9.29 -19.26
N TYR A 48 5.65 -10.05 -19.92
CA TYR A 48 5.10 -11.31 -19.40
C TYR A 48 6.19 -12.37 -19.17
N LYS A 49 7.30 -12.34 -19.92
CA LYS A 49 8.42 -13.28 -19.74
C LYS A 49 9.20 -13.04 -18.44
N GLU A 50 9.14 -11.82 -17.91
CA GLU A 50 9.80 -11.45 -16.66
C GLU A 50 8.90 -11.67 -15.43
N LEU A 51 7.62 -11.95 -15.63
CA LEU A 51 6.65 -12.06 -14.54
C LEU A 51 7.03 -13.15 -13.55
N ASP A 52 7.36 -14.35 -14.02
CA ASP A 52 7.71 -15.48 -13.14
C ASP A 52 8.98 -15.18 -12.34
N ARG A 53 9.97 -14.52 -12.94
CA ARG A 53 11.22 -14.12 -12.27
C ARG A 53 10.97 -13.09 -11.18
N VAL A 54 10.15 -12.09 -11.47
CA VAL A 54 9.78 -11.05 -10.50
C VAL A 54 8.95 -11.65 -9.37
N LEU A 55 7.99 -12.52 -9.67
CA LEU A 55 7.20 -13.22 -8.66
C LEU A 55 8.07 -14.14 -7.79
N TRP A 56 9.03 -14.86 -8.40
CA TRP A 56 10.00 -15.66 -7.67
C TRP A 56 10.79 -14.80 -6.67
N SER A 57 11.44 -13.74 -7.16
CA SER A 57 12.19 -12.85 -6.28
C SER A 57 11.34 -12.25 -5.17
N TYR A 58 10.09 -11.85 -5.45
CA TYR A 58 9.19 -11.34 -4.44
C TYR A 58 8.86 -12.38 -3.36
N ARG A 59 8.62 -13.63 -3.75
CA ARG A 59 8.29 -14.73 -2.82
C ARG A 59 9.47 -15.16 -1.96
N THR A 60 10.71 -15.04 -2.46
CA THR A 60 11.93 -15.48 -1.76
C THR A 60 12.71 -14.35 -1.09
N THR A 61 12.27 -13.10 -1.18
CA THR A 61 12.94 -11.95 -0.54
C THR A 61 12.20 -11.55 0.72
N PRO A 62 12.87 -11.40 1.87
CA PRO A 62 12.22 -10.93 3.09
C PRO A 62 11.66 -9.52 2.90
N SER A 63 10.41 -9.30 3.33
CA SER A 63 9.84 -7.94 3.30
C SER A 63 10.35 -7.13 4.48
N ASN A 64 10.64 -5.85 4.28
CA ASN A 64 11.05 -4.96 5.39
C ASN A 64 10.00 -4.85 6.50
N SER A 65 8.72 -5.05 6.18
CA SER A 65 7.61 -4.92 7.14
C SER A 65 7.41 -6.16 8.02
N THR A 66 7.73 -7.35 7.52
CA THR A 66 7.58 -8.63 8.24
C THR A 66 8.93 -9.17 8.71
N GLY A 67 10.01 -8.86 8.00
CA GLY A 67 11.32 -9.49 8.10
C GLY A 67 11.34 -10.96 7.69
N GLU A 68 10.24 -11.48 7.16
CA GLU A 68 10.06 -12.86 6.70
C GLU A 68 9.73 -12.87 5.20
N THR A 69 10.02 -13.97 4.51
CA THR A 69 9.64 -14.12 3.09
C THR A 69 8.15 -14.48 2.95
N PRO A 70 7.47 -14.06 1.88
CA PRO A 70 6.10 -14.51 1.61
C PRO A 70 5.99 -16.03 1.50
N PHE A 71 7.03 -16.71 1.03
CA PHE A 71 7.02 -18.17 0.92
C PHE A 71 7.02 -18.85 2.31
N SER A 72 7.89 -18.43 3.23
CA SER A 72 7.92 -19.03 4.57
C SER A 72 6.63 -18.80 5.36
N LEU A 73 5.96 -17.67 5.17
CA LEU A 73 4.66 -17.40 5.79
C LEU A 73 3.53 -18.33 5.30
N VAL A 74 3.60 -18.77 4.04
CA VAL A 74 2.60 -19.68 3.46
C VAL A 74 2.91 -21.13 3.82
N TYR A 75 4.16 -21.57 3.64
CA TYR A 75 4.54 -22.97 3.72
C TYR A 75 5.21 -23.38 5.04
N GLY A 76 5.55 -22.43 5.92
CA GLY A 76 6.21 -22.69 7.20
C GLY A 76 7.71 -22.95 7.12
N SER A 77 8.30 -22.84 5.94
CA SER A 77 9.75 -22.98 5.76
C SER A 77 10.25 -22.16 4.59
N GLU A 78 11.50 -21.73 4.66
CA GLU A 78 12.15 -21.06 3.53
C GLU A 78 12.34 -21.99 2.32
N VAL A 79 12.40 -21.37 1.14
CA VAL A 79 12.69 -22.06 -0.12
C VAL A 79 14.14 -22.48 -0.14
N VAL A 80 14.40 -23.72 -0.59
CA VAL A 80 15.74 -24.12 -1.02
C VAL A 80 16.05 -23.46 -2.35
N LEU A 81 16.98 -22.51 -2.36
CA LEU A 81 17.36 -21.79 -3.57
C LEU A 81 18.25 -22.67 -4.47
N PRO A 82 18.20 -22.49 -5.80
CA PRO A 82 19.07 -23.25 -6.71
C PRO A 82 20.57 -23.15 -6.39
N ILE A 83 21.03 -21.99 -5.89
CA ILE A 83 22.41 -21.79 -5.44
C ILE A 83 22.76 -22.68 -4.26
N GLU A 84 21.82 -22.94 -3.35
CA GLU A 84 22.03 -23.78 -2.18
C GLU A 84 22.14 -25.25 -2.59
N VAL A 85 21.41 -25.67 -3.63
CA VAL A 85 21.60 -27.02 -4.20
C VAL A 85 23.02 -27.20 -4.77
N CYS A 86 23.56 -26.15 -5.42
CA CYS A 86 24.92 -26.19 -5.95
C CYS A 86 26.00 -26.03 -4.86
N LEU A 87 25.69 -25.30 -3.79
CA LEU A 87 26.58 -24.98 -2.67
C LEU A 87 25.83 -25.27 -1.36
N PRO A 88 25.80 -26.55 -0.93
CA PRO A 88 25.00 -26.96 0.20
C PRO A 88 25.47 -26.24 1.46
N ASN A 89 24.50 -25.60 2.12
CA ASN A 89 24.71 -24.97 3.42
C ASN A 89 24.69 -26.03 4.53
N ILE A 90 25.08 -25.65 5.75
CA ILE A 90 25.15 -26.55 6.92
C ILE A 90 23.83 -27.34 7.11
N THR A 91 22.68 -26.73 6.82
CA THR A 91 21.37 -27.38 6.96
C THR A 91 21.13 -28.51 5.95
N GLN A 92 21.79 -28.46 4.78
CA GLN A 92 21.71 -29.51 3.75
C GLN A 92 22.81 -30.56 3.90
N ILE A 93 23.98 -30.18 4.44
CA ILE A 93 25.11 -31.09 4.67
C ILE A 93 24.73 -32.20 5.68
N GLY A 94 23.87 -31.89 6.66
CA GLY A 94 23.32 -32.85 7.63
C GLY A 94 21.93 -33.39 7.27
N TYR A 95 21.56 -33.42 5.98
CA TYR A 95 20.28 -33.96 5.54
C TYR A 95 20.26 -35.50 5.68
N GLU A 96 19.30 -36.00 6.46
CA GLU A 96 19.00 -37.42 6.60
C GLU A 96 17.55 -37.65 6.20
N GLU A 97 17.33 -38.42 5.14
CA GLU A 97 15.99 -38.69 4.59
C GLU A 97 15.06 -39.32 5.64
N ASN A 98 15.60 -40.21 6.48
CA ASN A 98 14.86 -40.91 7.54
C ASN A 98 14.31 -39.98 8.63
N LYS A 99 14.78 -38.73 8.73
CA LYS A 99 14.32 -37.72 9.70
C LYS A 99 13.50 -36.60 9.06
N ASN A 100 13.19 -36.70 7.76
CA ASN A 100 12.52 -35.63 7.04
C ASN A 100 11.09 -35.40 7.55
N ASP A 101 10.36 -36.47 7.84
CA ASP A 101 8.98 -36.39 8.35
C ASP A 101 8.92 -35.73 9.73
N ASP A 102 9.82 -36.09 10.65
CA ASP A 102 9.93 -35.45 11.98
C ASP A 102 10.23 -33.95 11.85
N ARG A 103 11.21 -33.60 10.99
CA ARG A 103 11.58 -32.20 10.73
C ARG A 103 10.46 -31.41 10.05
N LEU A 104 9.66 -32.05 9.22
CA LEU A 104 8.48 -31.44 8.60
C LEU A 104 7.37 -31.21 9.64
N GLY A 105 7.20 -32.13 10.59
CA GLY A 105 6.33 -31.96 11.75
C GLY A 105 6.72 -30.75 12.58
N GLU A 106 7.99 -30.66 13.00
CA GLU A 106 8.50 -29.52 13.77
C GLU A 106 8.30 -28.17 13.05
N LYS A 107 8.55 -28.12 11.74
CA LYS A 107 8.34 -26.92 10.92
C LYS A 107 6.86 -26.51 10.85
N ARG A 108 5.95 -27.48 10.83
CA ARG A 108 4.50 -27.21 10.85
C ARG A 108 4.09 -26.61 12.18
N ASP A 109 4.64 -27.06 13.29
CA ASP A 109 4.32 -26.50 14.61
C ASP A 109 4.87 -25.05 14.75
N GLN A 110 6.01 -24.76 14.11
CA GLN A 110 6.64 -23.44 14.15
C GLN A 110 6.01 -22.41 13.17
N VAL A 111 5.16 -22.82 12.22
CA VAL A 111 4.61 -21.90 11.23
C VAL A 111 3.74 -20.82 11.87
N ASP A 112 2.98 -21.19 12.90
CA ASP A 112 2.07 -20.27 13.57
C ASP A 112 2.85 -19.26 14.40
N GLU A 113 3.93 -19.69 15.08
CA GLU A 113 4.86 -18.78 15.76
C GLU A 113 5.51 -17.78 14.79
N LEU A 114 5.89 -18.25 13.60
CA LEU A 114 6.47 -17.41 12.55
C LEU A 114 5.46 -16.36 12.07
N ARG A 115 4.19 -16.76 11.87
CA ARG A 115 3.10 -15.85 11.49
C ARG A 115 2.81 -14.83 12.58
N ASP A 116 2.76 -15.25 13.84
CA ASP A 116 2.53 -14.35 14.97
C ASP A 116 3.64 -13.30 15.09
N ARG A 117 4.90 -13.72 14.94
CA ARG A 117 6.04 -12.80 14.91
C ARG A 117 5.93 -11.79 13.75
N ALA A 118 5.55 -12.25 12.57
CA ALA A 118 5.36 -11.38 11.42
C ALA A 118 4.21 -10.38 11.64
N LEU A 119 3.12 -10.79 12.31
CA LEU A 119 2.00 -9.91 12.66
C LEU A 119 2.42 -8.80 13.63
N ILE A 120 3.21 -9.15 14.65
CA ILE A 120 3.75 -8.16 15.61
C ILE A 120 4.58 -7.10 14.86
N ARG A 121 5.50 -7.54 13.99
CA ARG A 121 6.33 -6.62 13.19
C ARG A 121 5.53 -5.76 12.23
N ILE A 122 4.50 -6.32 11.57
CA ILE A 122 3.60 -5.53 10.71
C ILE A 122 2.95 -4.42 11.51
N GLN A 123 2.50 -4.72 12.73
CA GLN A 123 1.84 -3.76 13.59
C GLN A 123 2.80 -2.66 14.06
N GLU A 124 4.01 -3.02 14.48
CA GLU A 124 5.08 -2.07 14.82
C GLU A 124 5.41 -1.16 13.64
N HIS A 125 5.64 -1.75 12.46
CA HIS A 125 5.94 -1.02 11.24
C HIS A 125 4.80 -0.04 10.86
N LYS A 126 3.55 -0.48 10.99
CA LYS A 126 2.37 0.38 10.76
C LYS A 126 2.31 1.55 11.73
N GLN A 127 2.64 1.30 13.01
CA GLN A 127 2.68 2.37 14.02
C GLN A 127 3.80 3.37 13.73
N GLU A 128 4.99 2.91 13.38
CA GLU A 128 6.11 3.79 13.00
C GLU A 128 5.77 4.65 11.79
N MET A 129 5.21 4.04 10.75
CA MET A 129 4.75 4.74 9.55
C MET A 129 3.67 5.78 9.88
N SER A 130 2.73 5.43 10.77
CA SER A 130 1.71 6.37 11.25
C SER A 130 2.31 7.53 12.03
N ARG A 131 3.24 7.27 12.96
CA ARG A 131 3.95 8.30 13.72
C ARG A 131 4.73 9.24 12.81
N PHE A 132 5.46 8.69 11.84
CA PHE A 132 6.23 9.47 10.87
C PHE A 132 5.34 10.34 9.99
N TYR A 133 4.22 9.77 9.52
CA TYR A 133 3.21 10.53 8.77
C TYR A 133 2.64 11.65 9.63
N ASN A 134 2.12 11.34 10.82
CA ASN A 134 1.52 12.30 11.74
C ASN A 134 2.49 13.42 12.14
N ARG A 135 3.78 13.12 12.32
CA ARG A 135 4.83 14.13 12.60
C ARG A 135 4.97 15.14 11.47
N ARG A 136 4.73 14.74 10.21
CA ARG A 136 4.87 15.58 9.02
C ARG A 136 3.58 16.29 8.64
N VAL A 137 2.43 15.84 9.14
CA VAL A 137 1.15 16.50 8.91
C VAL A 137 1.16 17.84 9.63
N LYS A 138 1.14 18.92 8.84
CA LYS A 138 0.86 20.26 9.37
C LYS A 138 -0.64 20.34 9.62
N ASN A 139 -1.05 20.40 10.88
CA ASN A 139 -2.44 20.67 11.26
C ASN A 139 -2.83 22.06 10.74
N ARG A 140 -3.51 22.10 9.59
CA ARG A 140 -4.10 23.32 9.04
C ARG A 140 -5.52 23.42 9.57
N GLN A 141 -5.67 24.20 10.64
CA GLN A 141 -6.98 24.61 11.12
C GLN A 141 -7.35 25.93 10.46
N PHE A 142 -8.59 26.00 10.00
CA PHE A 142 -9.16 27.22 9.42
C PHE A 142 -10.42 27.60 10.18
N LYS A 143 -10.72 28.89 10.22
CA LYS A 143 -11.93 29.42 10.87
C LYS A 143 -12.95 29.86 9.83
N GLU A 144 -14.21 29.94 10.24
CA GLU A 144 -15.25 30.56 9.44
C GLU A 144 -14.85 32.00 9.09
N GLY A 145 -15.06 32.39 7.84
CA GLY A 145 -14.61 33.67 7.30
C GLY A 145 -13.17 33.70 6.77
N ASP A 146 -12.31 32.71 7.06
CA ASP A 146 -10.96 32.67 6.48
C ASP A 146 -11.02 32.53 4.95
N LEU A 147 -10.18 33.30 4.25
CA LEU A 147 -9.97 33.14 2.81
C LEU A 147 -8.98 32.00 2.54
N VAL A 148 -9.33 31.12 1.61
CA VAL A 148 -8.55 29.94 1.25
C VAL A 148 -8.52 29.72 -0.26
N LEU A 149 -7.42 29.14 -0.73
CA LEU A 149 -7.30 28.57 -2.07
C LEU A 149 -7.51 27.05 -1.98
N ARG A 150 -8.21 26.47 -2.97
CA ARG A 150 -8.41 25.02 -3.12
C ARG A 150 -7.48 24.44 -4.19
N VAL A 151 -7.15 23.15 -4.10
CA VAL A 151 -6.37 22.46 -5.13
C VAL A 151 -7.23 22.12 -6.36
N LEU A 152 -6.82 22.61 -7.54
CA LEU A 152 -7.49 22.38 -8.82
C LEU A 152 -7.58 20.90 -9.19
N GLN A 153 -6.54 20.11 -8.90
CA GLN A 153 -6.52 18.67 -9.18
C GLN A 153 -7.61 17.87 -8.47
N ALA A 154 -8.11 18.35 -7.33
CA ALA A 154 -9.18 17.70 -6.59
C ALA A 154 -10.58 18.09 -7.12
N SER A 155 -10.70 19.22 -7.82
CA SER A 155 -11.96 19.66 -8.44
C SER A 155 -12.12 19.21 -9.89
N GLN A 156 -11.03 19.10 -10.65
CA GLN A 156 -11.04 18.73 -12.07
C GLN A 156 -9.95 17.68 -12.38
N PRO A 157 -10.18 16.40 -12.06
CA PRO A 157 -9.18 15.34 -12.24
C PRO A 157 -8.78 15.11 -13.71
N ASN A 158 -9.62 15.52 -14.67
CA ASN A 158 -9.39 15.38 -16.11
C ASN A 158 -8.61 16.56 -16.73
N ASN A 159 -8.44 17.69 -16.03
CA ASN A 159 -7.79 18.89 -16.56
C ASN A 159 -6.32 18.97 -16.11
N ARG A 160 -5.56 17.89 -16.35
CA ARG A 160 -4.15 17.73 -15.94
C ARG A 160 -3.18 18.32 -16.97
N ASN A 161 -3.27 19.63 -17.24
CA ASN A 161 -2.19 20.32 -17.95
C ASN A 161 -1.13 20.81 -16.96
N LYS A 162 0.15 20.51 -17.24
CA LYS A 162 1.32 20.91 -16.42
C LYS A 162 1.45 22.43 -16.23
N LEU A 163 0.75 23.20 -17.07
CA LEU A 163 0.72 24.67 -17.08
C LEU A 163 -0.46 25.27 -16.29
N ASN A 164 -1.43 24.47 -15.83
CA ASN A 164 -2.54 25.00 -15.05
C ASN A 164 -2.07 25.42 -13.64
N PRO A 165 -2.64 26.50 -13.06
CA PRO A 165 -2.38 26.87 -11.68
C PRO A 165 -2.70 25.70 -10.75
N LYS A 166 -1.85 25.45 -9.76
CA LYS A 166 -2.07 24.35 -8.81
C LYS A 166 -3.21 24.65 -7.81
N TRP A 167 -3.47 25.93 -7.59
CA TRP A 167 -4.40 26.45 -6.59
C TRP A 167 -5.42 27.38 -7.28
N GLU A 168 -6.66 27.31 -6.85
CA GLU A 168 -7.81 28.06 -7.36
C GLU A 168 -8.52 28.79 -6.22
N GLY A 169 -9.06 29.96 -6.50
CA GLY A 169 -9.74 30.81 -5.54
C GLY A 169 -9.34 32.28 -5.69
N PRO A 170 -9.64 33.14 -4.70
CA PRO A 170 -9.95 32.81 -3.31
C PRO A 170 -11.41 32.43 -3.05
N TYR A 171 -11.61 31.52 -2.09
CA TYR A 171 -12.90 31.13 -1.52
C TYR A 171 -12.94 31.51 -0.04
N ARG A 172 -14.13 31.71 0.52
CA ARG A 172 -14.33 31.92 1.96
C ARG A 172 -14.79 30.62 2.61
N ILE A 173 -14.39 30.38 3.85
CA ILE A 173 -14.94 29.27 4.63
C ILE A 173 -16.28 29.71 5.19
N ASN A 174 -17.35 29.07 4.72
CA ASN A 174 -18.70 29.31 5.22
C ASN A 174 -18.85 28.66 6.60
N ARG A 175 -18.56 27.35 6.72
CA ARG A 175 -18.69 26.61 7.98
C ARG A 175 -17.71 25.47 8.17
N VAL A 176 -17.38 25.17 9.42
CA VAL A 176 -16.61 23.98 9.82
C VAL A 176 -17.57 22.83 10.11
N ILE A 177 -17.51 21.75 9.33
CA ILE A 177 -18.44 20.60 9.47
C ILE A 177 -17.90 19.58 10.47
N GLY A 178 -16.59 19.39 10.50
CA GLY A 178 -15.93 18.43 11.38
C GLY A 178 -14.41 18.63 11.40
N PRO A 179 -13.67 17.81 12.16
CA PRO A 179 -12.22 17.94 12.28
C PRO A 179 -11.53 17.89 10.91
N GLY A 180 -11.05 19.04 10.43
CA GLY A 180 -10.37 19.15 9.14
C GLY A 180 -11.27 19.17 7.90
N THR A 181 -12.60 19.24 8.04
CA THR A 181 -13.55 19.28 6.91
C THR A 181 -14.37 20.58 6.91
N TYR A 182 -14.36 21.28 5.78
CA TYR A 182 -14.88 22.64 5.64
C TYR A 182 -15.86 22.75 4.48
N LYS A 183 -16.88 23.61 4.61
CA LYS A 183 -17.73 24.03 3.49
C LYS A 183 -17.26 25.39 3.00
N LEU A 184 -17.06 25.49 1.69
CA LEU A 184 -16.56 26.70 1.04
C LEU A 184 -17.71 27.48 0.42
N GLU A 185 -17.51 28.77 0.27
CA GLU A 185 -18.35 29.67 -0.51
C GLU A 185 -17.49 30.56 -1.41
N GLU A 186 -18.05 30.96 -2.54
CA GLU A 186 -17.46 31.98 -3.41
C GLU A 186 -17.55 33.35 -2.76
N LEU A 187 -16.71 34.29 -3.21
CA LEU A 187 -16.75 35.69 -2.77
C LEU A 187 -18.09 36.38 -3.09
N SER A 188 -18.82 35.84 -4.06
CA SER A 188 -20.19 36.24 -4.44
C SER A 188 -21.26 35.79 -3.44
N GLY A 189 -20.91 34.94 -2.46
CA GLY A 189 -21.83 34.38 -1.46
C GLY A 189 -22.48 33.05 -1.86
N ILE A 190 -22.13 32.48 -3.02
CA ILE A 190 -22.65 31.17 -3.44
C ILE A 190 -21.89 30.07 -2.71
N SER A 191 -22.62 29.23 -1.97
CA SER A 191 -22.04 28.07 -1.29
C SER A 191 -21.72 26.95 -2.28
N LEU A 192 -20.52 26.39 -2.17
CA LEU A 192 -20.14 25.20 -2.91
C LEU A 192 -20.85 23.97 -2.34
N ASP A 193 -21.28 23.07 -3.22
CA ASP A 193 -22.07 21.90 -2.84
C ASP A 193 -21.25 20.88 -2.03
N HIS A 194 -19.98 20.71 -2.43
CA HIS A 194 -19.07 19.71 -1.86
C HIS A 194 -18.31 20.21 -0.63
N THR A 195 -18.01 19.29 0.29
CA THR A 195 -17.18 19.53 1.46
C THR A 195 -15.71 19.24 1.17
N TRP A 196 -14.81 20.05 1.72
CA TRP A 196 -13.38 20.02 1.42
C TRP A 196 -12.53 19.71 2.65
N HIS A 197 -11.59 18.77 2.52
CA HIS A 197 -10.63 18.48 3.58
C HIS A 197 -9.48 19.52 3.58
N GLY A 198 -9.04 19.96 4.76
CA GLY A 198 -8.06 21.04 4.95
C GLY A 198 -6.68 20.78 4.32
N VAL A 199 -6.35 19.53 4.02
CA VAL A 199 -5.14 19.15 3.27
C VAL A 199 -5.15 19.72 1.85
N TYR A 200 -6.34 19.87 1.24
CA TYR A 200 -6.53 20.45 -0.10
C TYR A 200 -6.75 21.96 -0.08
N LEU A 201 -6.64 22.60 1.08
CA LEU A 201 -6.83 24.03 1.27
C LEU A 201 -5.50 24.71 1.68
N LYS A 202 -5.34 25.96 1.26
CA LYS A 202 -4.23 26.83 1.66
C LYS A 202 -4.78 28.19 2.06
N LYS A 203 -4.36 28.72 3.20
CA LYS A 203 -4.77 30.06 3.65
C LYS A 203 -4.31 31.10 2.63
N TYR A 204 -5.22 31.97 2.23
CA TYR A 204 -4.97 33.13 1.40
C TYR A 204 -4.85 34.35 2.33
N PHE A 205 -3.71 35.03 2.26
CA PHE A 205 -3.47 36.27 2.98
C PHE A 205 -3.56 37.40 1.96
N VAL A 206 -4.31 38.45 2.30
CA VAL A 206 -4.42 39.70 1.54
C VAL A 206 -3.31 40.64 2.00
#